data_AF-A0A0E2HET7-F1
#
_entry.id   AF-A0A0E2HET7-F1
#
_cell.length_a   1.000
_cell.length_b   1.000
_cell.length_c   1.000
_cell.angle_alpha   90.00
_cell.angle_beta   90.00
_cell.angle_gamma   90.00
#
_symmetry.space_group_name_H-M   'P 1'
#
loop_
_entity.id
_entity.type
_entity.pdbx_description
1 polymer ?
#
loop_
_entity_poly.entity_id
_entity_poly.type
_entity_poly.pdbx_seq_one_letter_code
_entity_poly.pdbx_strand_id
1 'polypeptide(L)'
;MGPNIEQIMLLLQRRYNALREISRLTEELQEAISCSDQVSASLLMEMRADEMAKVESCQSDIWLMAENKPEYAPVIRELMRSDPFAAHPSGRFEEQKIFELRQKTSVLIKDIQEKDRNMNLRVYGDRSYYAKTNNKR
;
A
#
# COMPACT_ATOMS: atom_id res chain seq x y z
N MET A 1 -20.06 -17.31 16.72
CA MET A 1 -19.55 -15.95 16.39
C MET A 1 -19.35 -15.88 14.88
N GLY A 2 -19.53 -14.74 14.21
CA GLY A 2 -19.33 -14.61 12.75
C GLY A 2 -17.88 -14.31 12.37
N PRO A 3 -17.56 -14.17 11.07
CA PRO A 3 -16.25 -13.67 10.62
C PRO A 3 -15.97 -12.30 11.23
N ASN A 4 -14.75 -12.06 11.71
CA ASN A 4 -14.37 -10.78 12.29
C ASN A 4 -14.05 -9.75 11.19
N ILE A 5 -15.09 -9.31 10.49
CA ILE A 5 -15.03 -8.36 9.37
C ILE A 5 -14.54 -6.98 9.86
N GLU A 6 -14.93 -6.58 11.08
CA GLU A 6 -14.44 -5.36 11.72
C GLU A 6 -12.92 -5.34 11.86
N GLN A 7 -12.31 -6.44 12.30
CA GLN A 7 -10.86 -6.55 12.39
C GLN A 7 -10.18 -6.42 11.02
N ILE A 8 -10.76 -6.97 9.95
CA ILE A 8 -10.25 -6.81 8.58
C ILE A 8 -10.31 -5.34 8.16
N MET A 9 -11.43 -4.67 8.42
CA MET A 9 -11.60 -3.24 8.17
C MET A 9 -10.53 -2.42 8.91
N LEU A 10 -10.28 -2.70 10.19
CA LEU A 10 -9.27 -2.01 10.99
C LEU A 10 -7.84 -2.25 10.46
N LEU A 11 -7.51 -3.48 10.06
CA LEU A 11 -6.21 -3.81 9.45
C LEU A 11 -6.02 -3.10 8.10
N LEU A 12 -7.06 -3.03 7.27
CA LEU A 12 -7.01 -2.29 6.00
C LEU A 12 -6.90 -0.77 6.22
N GLN A 13 -7.56 -0.23 7.25
CA GLN A 13 -7.43 1.18 7.60
C GLN A 13 -6.00 1.50 8.06
N ARG A 14 -5.40 0.63 8.89
CA ARG A 14 -3.99 0.74 9.30
C ARG A 14 -3.04 0.67 8.10
N ARG A 15 -3.25 -0.30 7.21
CA ARG A 15 -2.49 -0.44 5.96
C ARG A 15 -2.58 0.81 5.08
N TYR A 16 -3.78 1.36 4.94
CA TYR A 16 -4.00 2.61 4.19
C TYR A 16 -3.24 3.79 4.82
N ASN A 17 -3.26 3.91 6.16
CA ASN A 17 -2.52 4.97 6.85
C ASN A 17 -1.00 4.84 6.65
N ALA A 18 -0.44 3.63 6.75
CA ALA A 18 0.99 3.40 6.48
C ALA A 18 1.36 3.75 5.03
N LEU A 19 0.51 3.44 4.05
CA LEU A 19 0.72 3.89 2.67
C LEU A 19 0.70 5.40 2.51
N ARG A 20 -0.15 6.13 3.26
CA ARG A 20 -0.15 7.60 3.23
C ARG A 20 1.17 8.15 3.76
N GLU A 21 1.71 7.56 4.82
CA GLU A 21 3.04 7.92 5.33
C GLU A 21 4.13 7.61 4.33
N ILE A 22 4.10 6.46 3.65
CA ILE A 22 5.04 6.15 2.55
C ILE A 22 4.98 7.23 1.47
N SER A 23 3.78 7.68 1.07
CA SER A 23 3.64 8.76 0.09
C SER A 23 4.28 10.06 0.57
N ARG A 24 4.00 10.49 1.81
CA ARG A 24 4.59 11.69 2.40
C ARG A 24 6.12 11.60 2.48
N LEU A 25 6.63 10.48 2.99
CA LEU A 25 8.07 10.23 3.10
C LEU A 25 8.76 10.18 1.73
N THR A 26 8.06 9.74 0.69
CA THR A 26 8.59 9.73 -0.69
C THR A 26 8.73 11.15 -1.24
N GLU A 27 7.79 12.05 -0.91
CA GLU A 27 7.88 13.48 -1.27
C GLU A 27 9.04 14.16 -0.52
N GLU A 28 9.13 13.97 0.79
CA GLU A 28 10.21 14.50 1.62
C GLU A 28 11.59 13.97 1.18
N LEU A 29 11.67 12.69 0.81
CA LEU A 29 12.91 12.10 0.29
C LEU A 29 13.34 12.75 -1.02
N GLN A 30 12.39 13.04 -1.91
CA GLN A 30 12.67 13.75 -3.16
C GLN A 30 13.22 15.16 -2.89
N GLU A 31 12.68 15.87 -1.91
CA GLU A 31 13.17 17.19 -1.50
C GLU A 31 14.58 17.13 -0.90
N ALA A 32 14.82 16.20 0.03
CA ALA A 32 16.13 16.01 0.65
C ALA A 32 17.22 15.71 -0.39
N ILE A 33 16.93 14.83 -1.35
CA ILE A 33 17.83 14.51 -2.46
C ILE A 33 18.10 15.76 -3.32
N SER A 34 17.06 16.55 -3.64
CA SER A 34 17.19 17.77 -4.44
C SER A 34 18.07 18.82 -3.75
N CYS A 35 18.02 18.89 -2.42
CA CYS A 35 18.86 19.73 -1.59
C CYS A 35 20.26 19.14 -1.31
N SER A 36 20.58 17.96 -1.86
CA SER A 36 21.81 17.21 -1.58
C SER A 36 22.03 16.89 -0.08
N ASP A 37 20.95 16.81 0.71
CA ASP A 37 20.99 16.44 2.12
C ASP A 37 20.98 14.92 2.28
N GLN A 38 22.18 14.34 2.33
CA GLN A 38 22.36 12.89 2.43
C GLN A 38 21.97 12.31 3.80
N VAL A 39 22.05 13.12 4.87
CA VAL A 39 21.69 12.66 6.22
C VAL A 39 20.19 12.51 6.32
N SER A 40 19.43 13.52 5.90
CA SER A 40 17.97 13.46 5.86
C SER A 40 17.48 12.40 4.87
N ALA A 41 18.11 12.29 3.69
CA ALA A 41 17.74 11.26 2.71
C ALA A 41 17.90 9.83 3.28
N SER A 42 18.96 9.56 4.03
CA SER A 42 19.19 8.25 4.65
C SER A 42 18.13 7.93 5.71
N LEU A 43 17.83 8.89 6.60
CA LEU A 43 16.80 8.74 7.61
C LEU A 43 15.41 8.50 7.00
N LEU A 44 15.05 9.26 5.96
CA LEU A 44 13.76 9.14 5.27
C LEU A 44 13.60 7.77 4.59
N MET A 45 14.69 7.19 4.06
CA MET A 45 14.66 5.82 3.52
C MET A 45 14.37 4.78 4.60
N GLU A 46 14.98 4.89 5.78
CA GLU A 46 14.72 3.99 6.91
C GLU A 46 13.27 4.08 7.39
N MET A 47 12.78 5.29 7.64
CA MET A 47 11.38 5.53 8.04
C MET A 47 10.40 4.96 7.01
N ARG A 48 10.70 5.09 5.71
CA ARG A 48 9.88 4.53 4.64
C ARG A 48 9.89 3.00 4.66
N ALA A 49 11.04 2.39 4.92
CA ALA A 49 11.16 0.93 5.07
C ALA A 49 10.31 0.41 6.24
N ASP A 50 10.29 1.12 7.37
CA ASP A 50 9.45 0.78 8.52
C ASP A 50 7.95 0.82 8.18
N GLU A 51 7.51 1.84 7.44
CA GLU A 51 6.12 1.91 7.00
C GLU A 51 5.77 0.80 5.99
N MET A 52 6.71 0.42 5.11
CA MET A 52 6.53 -0.72 4.20
C MET A 52 6.36 -2.03 4.97
N ALA A 53 7.16 -2.26 6.02
CA ALA A 53 7.01 -3.42 6.89
C ALA A 53 5.63 -3.45 7.58
N LYS A 54 5.08 -2.31 8.00
CA LYS A 54 3.72 -2.22 8.55
C LYS A 54 2.66 -2.60 7.51
N VAL A 55 2.81 -2.18 6.25
CA VAL A 55 1.91 -2.56 5.15
C VAL A 55 1.90 -4.08 4.96
N GLU A 56 3.08 -4.72 4.94
CA GLU A 56 3.23 -6.17 4.79
C GLU A 56 2.67 -6.94 5.99
N SER A 57 2.93 -6.47 7.22
CA SER A 57 2.37 -7.06 8.45
C SER A 57 0.84 -7.05 8.41
N CYS A 58 0.22 -5.91 8.08
CA CYS A 58 -1.25 -5.82 8.00
C CYS A 58 -1.82 -6.80 6.97
N GLN A 59 -1.14 -6.98 5.83
CA GLN A 59 -1.56 -7.92 4.80
C GLN A 59 -1.44 -9.38 5.27
N SER A 60 -0.36 -9.69 5.99
CA SER A 60 -0.08 -11.02 6.53
C SER A 60 -1.09 -11.38 7.62
N ASP A 61 -1.43 -10.45 8.51
CA ASP A 61 -2.43 -10.64 9.57
C ASP A 61 -3.81 -11.01 9.00
N ILE A 62 -4.23 -10.35 7.91
CA ILE A 62 -5.50 -10.66 7.24
C ILE A 62 -5.50 -12.10 6.69
N TRP A 63 -4.38 -12.54 6.11
CA TRP A 63 -4.27 -13.91 5.59
C TRP A 63 -4.20 -14.94 6.72
N LEU A 64 -3.48 -14.65 7.79
CA LEU A 64 -3.41 -15.50 8.97
C LEU A 64 -4.79 -15.68 9.62
N MET A 65 -5.65 -14.65 9.59
CA MET A 65 -7.06 -14.78 10.00
C MET A 65 -7.84 -15.78 9.15
N ALA A 66 -7.57 -15.86 7.85
CA ALA A 66 -8.19 -16.84 6.96
C ALA A 66 -7.65 -18.26 7.18
N GLU A 67 -6.38 -18.40 7.56
CA GLU A 67 -5.77 -19.69 7.87
C GLU A 67 -6.24 -20.24 9.22
N ASN A 68 -6.32 -19.39 10.25
CA ASN A 68 -6.72 -19.77 11.60
C ASN A 68 -8.20 -20.14 11.71
N LYS A 69 -9.05 -19.66 10.80
CA LYS A 69 -10.49 -19.95 10.76
C LYS A 69 -10.93 -20.34 9.35
N PRO A 70 -10.71 -21.59 8.93
CA PRO A 70 -11.04 -22.07 7.59
C PRO A 70 -12.51 -21.85 7.20
N GLU A 71 -13.43 -21.87 8.17
CA GLU A 71 -14.85 -21.61 7.98
C GLU A 71 -15.16 -20.20 7.44
N TYR A 72 -14.29 -19.22 7.73
CA TYR A 72 -14.42 -17.84 7.26
C TYR A 72 -13.49 -17.51 6.10
N ALA A 73 -12.55 -18.41 5.75
CA ALA A 73 -11.61 -18.20 4.68
C ALA A 73 -12.26 -17.83 3.32
N PRO A 74 -13.41 -18.40 2.91
CA PRO A 74 -14.08 -17.99 1.67
C PRO A 74 -14.52 -16.52 1.70
N VAL A 75 -15.07 -16.06 2.83
CA VAL A 75 -15.52 -14.67 3.01
C VAL A 75 -14.33 -13.71 2.98
N ILE A 76 -13.24 -14.06 3.67
CA ILE A 76 -12.03 -13.23 3.68
C ILE A 76 -11.40 -13.15 2.29
N ARG A 77 -11.34 -14.28 1.57
CA ARG A 77 -10.83 -14.31 0.19
C ARG A 77 -11.66 -13.45 -0.73
N GLU A 78 -12.98 -13.53 -0.63
CA GLU A 78 -13.89 -12.69 -1.42
C GLU A 78 -13.63 -11.20 -1.16
N LEU A 79 -13.65 -10.79 0.11
CA LEU A 79 -13.39 -9.39 0.50
C LEU A 79 -12.03 -8.86 0.00
N MET A 80 -11.01 -9.71 -0.02
CA MET A 80 -9.63 -9.32 -0.33
C MET A 80 -9.23 -9.48 -1.80
N ARG A 81 -9.84 -10.40 -2.55
CA ARG A 81 -9.49 -10.70 -3.95
C ARG A 81 -10.43 -10.09 -4.97
N SER A 82 -11.68 -9.82 -4.61
CA SER A 82 -12.63 -9.22 -5.55
C SER A 82 -12.17 -7.84 -5.99
N ASP A 83 -12.45 -7.47 -7.24
CA ASP A 83 -12.10 -6.15 -7.75
C ASP A 83 -12.79 -5.07 -6.89
N PRO A 84 -12.02 -4.21 -6.19
CA PRO A 84 -12.62 -3.22 -5.31
C PRO A 84 -13.45 -2.16 -6.06
N PHE A 85 -13.26 -1.99 -7.39
CA PHE A 85 -14.03 -1.04 -8.19
C PHE A 85 -15.32 -1.64 -8.80
N ALA A 86 -15.39 -2.97 -8.92
CA ALA A 86 -16.55 -3.67 -9.48
C ALA A 86 -17.39 -4.42 -8.42
N ALA A 87 -16.88 -4.55 -7.20
CA ALA A 87 -17.59 -5.19 -6.11
C ALA A 87 -18.87 -4.44 -5.71
N HIS A 88 -19.92 -5.19 -5.39
CA HIS A 88 -21.18 -4.68 -4.89
C HIS A 88 -21.34 -5.13 -3.42
N PRO A 89 -21.00 -4.27 -2.44
CA PRO A 89 -21.03 -4.64 -1.04
C PRO A 89 -22.45 -5.04 -0.60
N SER A 90 -22.57 -6.02 0.30
CA SER A 90 -23.85 -6.53 0.81
C SER A 90 -24.72 -5.51 1.60
N GLY A 91 -24.28 -4.25 1.72
CA GLY A 91 -24.95 -3.18 2.44
C GLY A 91 -24.47 -2.99 3.88
N ARG A 92 -23.62 -3.88 4.40
CA ARG A 92 -23.01 -3.74 5.73
C ARG A 92 -21.94 -2.66 5.74
N PHE A 93 -21.90 -1.88 6.81
CA PHE A 93 -20.95 -0.76 6.96
C PHE A 93 -19.49 -1.20 6.83
N GLU A 94 -19.10 -2.29 7.50
CA GLU A 94 -17.72 -2.77 7.51
C GLU A 94 -17.28 -3.23 6.12
N GLU A 95 -18.16 -3.92 5.39
CA GLU A 95 -17.89 -4.39 4.03
C GLU A 95 -17.76 -3.23 3.05
N GLN A 96 -18.67 -2.25 3.12
CA GLN A 96 -18.56 -1.02 2.33
C GLN A 96 -17.24 -0.31 2.60
N LYS A 97 -16.84 -0.20 3.87
CA LYS A 97 -15.59 0.45 4.25
C LYS A 97 -14.36 -0.30 3.77
N ILE A 98 -14.38 -1.63 3.81
CA ILE A 98 -13.32 -2.48 3.25
C ILE A 98 -13.09 -2.16 1.77
N PHE A 99 -14.15 -2.14 0.96
CA PHE A 99 -14.02 -1.85 -0.46
C PHE A 99 -13.57 -0.40 -0.71
N GLU A 100 -14.12 0.58 0.01
CA GLU A 100 -13.68 1.98 -0.06
C GLU A 100 -12.17 2.11 0.23
N LEU A 101 -11.69 1.46 1.28
CA LEU A 101 -10.26 1.47 1.66
C LEU A 101 -9.39 0.78 0.61
N ARG A 102 -9.85 -0.31 0.01
CA ARG A 102 -9.13 -1.00 -1.06
C ARG A 102 -9.06 -0.18 -2.35
N GLN A 103 -10.12 0.55 -2.70
CA GLN A 103 -10.11 1.51 -3.82
C GLN A 103 -9.07 2.61 -3.58
N LYS A 104 -9.15 3.28 -2.41
CA LYS A 104 -8.21 4.34 -2.01
C LYS A 104 -6.76 3.86 -1.99
N THR A 105 -6.53 2.68 -1.43
CA THR A 105 -5.22 2.02 -1.41
C THR A 105 -4.69 1.76 -2.82
N SER A 106 -5.54 1.27 -3.74
CA SER A 106 -5.14 1.01 -5.13
C SER A 106 -4.74 2.28 -5.88
N VAL A 107 -5.45 3.39 -5.66
CA VAL A 107 -5.09 4.69 -6.24
C VAL A 107 -3.78 5.19 -5.65
N LEU A 108 -3.64 5.14 -4.32
CA LEU A 108 -2.46 5.64 -3.61
C LEU A 108 -1.18 4.87 -3.97
N ILE A 109 -1.26 3.55 -4.14
CA ILE A 109 -0.10 2.75 -4.58
C ILE A 109 0.39 3.20 -5.95
N LYS A 110 -0.51 3.48 -6.91
CA LYS A 110 -0.13 3.97 -8.23
C LYS A 110 0.56 5.33 -8.15
N ASP A 111 0.06 6.21 -7.30
CA ASP A 111 0.66 7.54 -7.06
C ASP A 111 2.07 7.43 -6.45
N ILE A 112 2.25 6.58 -5.44
CA ILE A 112 3.57 6.30 -4.86
C ILE A 112 4.54 5.74 -5.91
N GLN A 113 4.09 4.78 -6.74
CA GLN A 113 4.91 4.20 -7.81
C GLN A 113 5.36 5.24 -8.83
N GLU A 114 4.48 6.18 -9.19
CA GLU A 114 4.81 7.26 -10.11
C GLU A 114 5.81 8.25 -9.49
N LYS A 115 5.65 8.60 -8.22
CA LYS A 115 6.62 9.42 -7.47
C LYS A 115 7.99 8.74 -7.38
N ASP A 116 8.02 7.47 -7.02
CA ASP A 116 9.24 6.65 -6.98
C ASP A 116 9.94 6.62 -8.34
N ARG A 117 9.18 6.42 -9.42
CA ARG A 117 9.72 6.42 -10.79
C ARG A 117 10.35 7.75 -11.14
N ASN A 118 9.66 8.84 -10.89
CA ASN A 118 10.13 10.20 -11.19
C ASN A 118 11.38 10.55 -10.39
N MET A 119 11.43 10.18 -9.10
CA MET A 119 12.62 10.31 -8.27
C MET A 119 13.79 9.48 -8.82
N ASN A 120 13.58 8.20 -9.14
CA ASN A 120 14.64 7.31 -9.59
C ASN A 120 15.24 7.73 -10.94
N LEU A 121 14.41 8.22 -11.88
CA LEU A 121 14.86 8.77 -13.16
C LEU A 121 15.70 10.04 -12.98
N ARG A 122 15.31 10.94 -12.05
CA ARG A 122 16.07 12.16 -11.77
C ARG A 122 17.44 11.88 -11.17
N VAL A 123 17.53 10.91 -10.26
CA VAL A 123 18.78 10.59 -9.54
C VAL A 123 19.75 9.79 -10.39
N TYR A 124 19.26 8.80 -11.13
CA TYR A 124 20.12 7.81 -11.79
C TYR A 124 20.13 7.91 -13.32
N GLY A 125 19.28 8.75 -13.93
CA GLY A 125 19.18 8.92 -15.38
C GLY A 125 19.04 7.57 -16.11
N ASP A 126 19.91 7.30 -17.07
CA ASP A 126 19.94 6.05 -17.85
C ASP A 126 20.30 4.80 -17.04
N ARG A 127 20.82 4.96 -15.82
CA ARG A 127 21.08 3.86 -14.86
C ARG A 127 19.88 3.62 -13.92
N SER A 128 18.78 4.34 -14.10
CA SER A 128 17.56 4.15 -13.32
C SER A 128 17.03 2.73 -13.48
N TYR A 129 16.50 2.19 -12.39
CA TYR A 129 15.75 0.93 -12.39
C TYR A 129 14.63 0.93 -13.44
N TYR A 130 14.03 2.10 -13.70
CA TYR A 130 12.95 2.29 -14.65
C TYR A 130 13.39 2.71 -16.07
N ALA A 131 14.69 2.88 -16.35
CA ALA A 131 15.17 3.28 -17.67
C ALA A 131 14.89 2.22 -18.76
N LYS A 132 14.86 0.93 -18.39
CA LYS A 132 14.70 -0.19 -19.33
C LYS A 132 13.27 -0.43 -19.80
N THR A 133 12.25 0.10 -19.11
CA THR A 133 10.83 -0.08 -19.50
C THR A 133 10.36 0.91 -20.57
N ASN A 134 11.12 1.97 -20.85
CA ASN A 134 10.76 2.96 -21.89
C ASN A 134 11.15 2.55 -23.32
N ASN A 135 11.88 1.44 -23.52
CA ASN A 135 12.38 1.02 -24.83
C ASN A 135 11.50 -0.03 -25.55
N LYS A 136 10.24 -0.15 -25.14
CA LYS A 136 9.20 -0.89 -25.86
C LYS A 136 8.04 0.06 -26.17
N ARG A 137 8.25 0.94 -27.14
CA ARG A 137 7.16 1.57 -27.90
C ARG A 137 7.05 0.86 -29.23
#